data_AF-W0VAA1-F1
#
_entry.id   AF-W0VAA1-F1
#
_cell.length_a   1.000
_cell.length_b   1.000
_cell.length_c   1.000
_cell.angle_alpha   90.00
_cell.angle_beta   90.00
_cell.angle_gamma   90.00
#
_symmetry.space_group_name_H-M   'P 1'
#
loop_
_entity.id
_entity.type
_entity.pdbx_description
1 polymer ?
#
loop_
_entity_poly.entity_id
_entity_poly.type
_entity_poly.pdbx_seq_one_letter_code
_entity_poly.pdbx_strand_id
1 'polypeptide(L)'
;MTAFLADVYPLVKNDPANFSHFFDQGQEAPILREFILSRECPIPGFPPACIANLFFGFFFDGPNNNLKRDVPLHAHSNVARLYRAFPGGKDAHGSDAWPELETTYHKSFFRTYVPGVGTRFDEAGDSGGD
;
A
#
# COMPACT_ATOMS: atom_id res chain seq x y z
N MET A 1 -11.81 5.10 33.93
CA MET A 1 -11.93 4.82 32.49
C MET A 1 -12.72 3.54 32.33
N THR A 2 -13.97 3.63 31.91
CA THR A 2 -14.79 2.46 31.55
C THR A 2 -14.48 2.11 30.10
N ALA A 3 -13.90 0.93 29.88
CA ALA A 3 -13.76 0.38 28.54
C ALA A 3 -15.16 -0.01 28.04
N PHE A 4 -15.68 0.73 27.07
CA PHE A 4 -16.82 0.25 26.31
C PHE A 4 -16.33 -0.89 25.43
N LEU A 5 -16.92 -2.08 25.62
CA LEU A 5 -16.77 -3.15 24.64
C LEU A 5 -17.37 -2.62 23.34
N ALA A 6 -16.57 -2.63 22.27
CA ALA A 6 -17.08 -2.37 20.94
C ALA A 6 -18.22 -3.36 20.66
N ASP A 7 -19.27 -2.90 19.97
CA ASP A 7 -20.34 -3.79 19.54
C ASP A 7 -19.75 -4.96 18.75
N VAL A 8 -20.30 -6.16 18.97
CA VAL A 8 -19.83 -7.37 18.29
C VAL A 8 -19.99 -7.17 16.80
N TYR A 9 -18.85 -7.15 16.09
CA TYR A 9 -18.85 -6.97 14.65
C TYR A 9 -19.63 -8.12 13.98
N PRO A 10 -20.47 -7.84 12.95
CA PRO A 10 -21.34 -8.85 12.37
C PRO A 10 -20.56 -10.07 11.87
N LEU A 11 -20.96 -11.27 12.30
CA LEU A 11 -20.37 -12.55 11.88
C LEU A 11 -20.40 -12.76 10.35
N VAL A 12 -21.34 -12.11 9.67
CA VAL A 12 -21.48 -12.13 8.21
C VAL A 12 -20.42 -11.28 7.50
N LYS A 13 -19.86 -10.25 8.14
CA LYS A 13 -18.82 -9.39 7.57
C LYS A 13 -17.42 -9.94 7.89
N ASN A 14 -17.19 -11.23 7.65
CA ASN A 14 -15.97 -11.93 8.10
C ASN A 14 -14.90 -12.10 7.02
N ASP A 15 -15.17 -11.69 5.78
CA ASP A 15 -14.21 -11.78 4.66
C ASP A 15 -13.73 -10.39 4.25
N PRO A 16 -12.62 -9.89 4.84
CA PRO A 16 -12.09 -8.56 4.54
C PRO A 16 -11.47 -8.45 3.14
N ALA A 17 -11.19 -9.57 2.46
CA ALA A 17 -10.66 -9.54 1.10
C ALA A 17 -11.76 -9.24 0.07
N ASN A 18 -13.02 -9.52 0.40
CA ASN A 18 -14.17 -9.26 -0.46
C ASN A 18 -14.87 -7.96 -0.05
N PHE A 19 -14.50 -6.85 -0.70
CA PHE A 19 -15.06 -5.52 -0.41
C PHE A 19 -16.60 -5.50 -0.39
N SER A 20 -17.23 -6.20 -1.35
CA SER A 20 -18.68 -6.22 -1.50
C SER A 20 -19.41 -6.97 -0.38
N HIS A 21 -18.72 -7.94 0.23
CA HIS A 21 -19.23 -8.77 1.31
C HIS A 21 -18.88 -8.16 2.69
N PHE A 22 -17.72 -7.52 2.80
CA PHE A 22 -17.25 -6.91 4.03
C PHE A 22 -17.98 -5.61 4.36
N PHE A 23 -18.24 -4.76 3.35
CA PHE A 23 -18.91 -3.48 3.54
C PHE A 23 -20.36 -3.51 3.06
N ASP A 24 -21.23 -2.79 3.78
CA ASP A 24 -22.61 -2.57 3.35
C ASP A 24 -22.65 -1.81 2.02
N GLN A 25 -23.29 -2.39 1.01
CA GLN A 25 -23.29 -1.82 -0.33
C GLN A 25 -24.20 -0.58 -0.49
N GLY A 26 -25.21 -0.42 0.37
CA GLY A 26 -26.15 0.68 0.32
C GLY A 26 -25.75 1.89 1.17
N GLN A 27 -24.98 1.66 2.23
CA GLN A 27 -24.63 2.69 3.22
C GLN A 27 -23.12 2.95 3.29
N GLU A 28 -22.29 1.92 3.46
CA GLU A 28 -20.84 2.09 3.73
C GLU A 28 -20.04 2.27 2.43
N ALA A 29 -20.31 1.44 1.43
CA ALA A 29 -19.57 1.44 0.17
C ALA A 29 -19.61 2.78 -0.57
N PRO A 30 -20.76 3.49 -0.68
CA PRO A 30 -20.81 4.80 -1.34
C PRO A 30 -19.95 5.85 -0.60
N ILE A 31 -20.03 5.88 0.74
CA ILE A 31 -19.27 6.82 1.58
C ILE A 31 -17.78 6.58 1.42
N LEU A 32 -17.34 5.32 1.49
CA LEU A 32 -15.94 4.96 1.32
C LEU A 32 -15.43 5.31 -0.08
N ARG A 33 -16.22 5.05 -1.12
CA ARG A 33 -15.85 5.39 -2.50
C ARG A 33 -15.73 6.89 -2.70
N GLU A 34 -16.66 7.68 -2.18
CA GLU A 34 -16.61 9.15 -2.26
C GLU A 34 -15.38 9.70 -1.52
N PHE A 35 -15.09 9.17 -0.33
CA PHE A 35 -13.89 9.53 0.43
C PHE A 35 -12.60 9.18 -0.32
N ILE A 36 -12.52 7.97 -0.88
CA ILE A 36 -11.35 7.52 -1.66
C ILE A 36 -11.17 8.39 -2.90
N LEU A 37 -12.24 8.64 -3.67
CA LEU A 37 -12.19 9.45 -4.88
C LEU A 37 -11.75 10.89 -4.60
N SER A 38 -12.34 11.53 -3.58
CA SER A 38 -11.99 12.91 -3.22
C SER A 38 -10.52 13.05 -2.78
N ARG A 39 -9.96 12.03 -2.13
CA ARG A 39 -8.57 12.01 -1.66
C ARG A 39 -7.59 11.66 -2.79
N GLU A 40 -7.83 10.55 -3.47
CA GLU A 40 -6.86 9.84 -4.32
C GLU A 40 -7.02 10.15 -5.81
N CYS A 41 -8.21 10.56 -6.24
CA CYS A 41 -8.57 10.74 -7.65
C CYS A 41 -9.25 12.10 -7.88
N PRO A 42 -8.58 13.24 -7.63
CA PRO A 42 -9.11 14.49 -8.14
C PRO A 42 -9.16 14.36 -9.65
N ILE A 43 -10.36 14.28 -10.22
CA ILE A 43 -10.57 14.18 -11.67
C ILE A 43 -9.69 15.25 -12.31
N PRO A 44 -8.72 14.89 -13.16
CA PRO A 44 -8.03 15.88 -13.95
C PRO A 44 -9.05 16.36 -14.98
N GLY A 45 -9.90 17.31 -14.58
CA GLY A 45 -10.63 18.14 -15.52
C GLY A 45 -9.61 18.80 -16.44
N PHE A 46 -10.00 19.15 -17.66
CA PHE A 46 -9.15 19.99 -18.50
C PHE A 46 -9.63 21.44 -18.38
N PRO A 47 -8.76 22.39 -17.96
CA PRO A 47 -7.33 22.21 -17.64
C PRO A 47 -7.11 21.50 -16.29
N PRO A 48 -6.01 20.72 -16.14
CA PRO A 48 -5.73 20.01 -14.90
C PRO A 48 -5.68 20.99 -13.75
N ALA A 49 -6.28 20.61 -12.61
CA ALA A 49 -6.18 21.41 -11.41
C ALA A 49 -4.70 21.58 -11.04
N CYS A 50 -4.25 22.82 -10.80
CA CYS A 50 -2.86 23.13 -10.40
C CYS A 50 -2.47 22.55 -9.02
N ILE A 51 -3.40 21.88 -8.34
CA ILE A 51 -3.24 21.30 -7.01
C ILE A 51 -3.52 19.81 -7.13
N ALA A 52 -2.49 19.00 -6.87
CA ALA A 52 -2.59 17.55 -6.87
C ALA A 52 -1.97 17.00 -5.58
N ASN A 53 -2.57 15.92 -5.07
CA ASN A 53 -1.99 15.16 -3.97
C ASN A 53 -0.96 14.17 -4.53
N LEU A 54 0.22 14.16 -3.93
CA LEU A 54 1.23 13.13 -4.16
C LEU A 54 1.31 12.24 -2.93
N PHE A 55 1.32 10.93 -3.15
CA PHE A 55 1.36 9.94 -2.09
C PHE A 55 2.71 9.25 -2.10
N PHE A 56 3.44 9.34 -0.99
CA PHE A 56 4.77 8.75 -0.84
C PHE A 56 4.74 7.65 0.24
N GLY A 57 5.04 6.42 -0.16
CA GLY A 57 5.20 5.28 0.73
C GLY A 57 6.68 4.94 0.91
N PHE A 58 7.19 5.08 2.13
CA PHE A 58 8.54 4.66 2.51
C PHE A 58 8.45 3.43 3.41
N PHE A 59 9.04 2.32 2.99
CA PHE A 59 8.90 1.04 3.67
C PHE A 59 10.27 0.54 4.16
N PHE A 60 10.54 0.74 5.44
CA PHE A 60 11.76 0.27 6.09
C PHE A 60 11.55 -1.10 6.70
N ASP A 61 12.21 -2.13 6.18
CA ASP A 61 12.05 -3.49 6.70
C ASP A 61 12.84 -3.72 8.00
N GLY A 62 12.46 -4.77 8.72
CA GLY A 62 13.10 -5.20 9.95
C GLY A 62 14.50 -5.78 9.75
N PRO A 63 15.33 -5.87 10.81
CA PRO A 63 16.68 -6.42 10.73
C PRO A 63 16.72 -7.80 10.08
N ASN A 64 17.74 -8.04 9.27
CA ASN A 64 17.92 -9.27 8.51
C ASN A 64 16.71 -9.63 7.59
N ASN A 65 15.89 -8.67 7.15
CA ASN A 65 14.87 -8.89 6.12
C ASN A 65 15.25 -8.24 4.81
N ASN A 66 15.04 -8.95 3.71
CA ASN A 66 15.32 -8.45 2.37
C ASN A 66 14.30 -9.00 1.37
N LEU A 67 13.47 -8.11 0.81
CA LEU A 67 12.42 -8.47 -0.15
C LEU A 67 12.92 -9.39 -1.28
N LYS A 68 14.03 -9.03 -1.93
CA LYS A 68 14.57 -9.78 -3.08
C LYS A 68 15.01 -11.19 -2.69
N ARG A 69 15.60 -11.34 -1.50
CA ARG A 69 16.04 -12.64 -0.96
C ARG A 69 14.85 -13.48 -0.45
N ASP A 70 13.88 -12.85 0.21
CA ASP A 70 12.89 -13.55 1.04
C ASP A 70 11.58 -13.84 0.29
N VAL A 71 11.24 -13.11 -0.77
CA VAL A 71 10.03 -13.35 -1.57
C VAL A 71 10.02 -14.74 -2.24
N PRO A 72 11.10 -15.19 -2.90
CA PRO A 72 11.15 -16.53 -3.50
C PRO A 72 10.97 -17.66 -2.48
N LEU A 73 11.32 -17.40 -1.21
CA LEU A 73 11.19 -18.35 -0.10
C LEU A 73 9.87 -18.21 0.66
N HIS A 74 9.00 -17.30 0.24
CA HIS A 74 7.74 -16.97 0.93
C HIS A 74 7.92 -16.55 2.40
N ALA A 75 9.10 -16.04 2.74
CA ALA A 75 9.50 -15.64 4.10
C ALA A 75 9.55 -14.11 4.30
N HIS A 76 9.04 -13.35 3.34
CA HIS A 76 9.05 -11.89 3.36
C HIS A 76 8.19 -11.31 4.49
N SER A 77 8.64 -10.18 5.04
CA SER A 77 8.02 -9.52 6.18
C SER A 77 6.65 -8.89 5.85
N ASN A 78 5.94 -8.46 6.89
CA ASN A 78 4.73 -7.65 6.70
C ASN A 78 5.02 -6.30 6.04
N VAL A 79 6.20 -5.71 6.26
CA VAL A 79 6.61 -4.46 5.59
C VAL A 79 6.75 -4.69 4.09
N ALA A 80 7.42 -5.79 3.69
CA ALA A 80 7.51 -6.22 2.30
C ALA A 80 6.13 -6.46 1.67
N ARG A 81 5.17 -7.04 2.41
CA ARG A 81 3.78 -7.20 1.94
C ARG A 81 3.08 -5.87 1.73
N LEU A 82 3.19 -4.95 2.69
CA LEU A 82 2.59 -3.62 2.60
C LEU A 82 3.16 -2.82 1.43
N TYR A 83 4.48 -2.87 1.24
CA TYR A 83 5.14 -2.23 0.10
C TYR A 83 4.59 -2.75 -1.24
N ARG A 84 4.44 -4.08 -1.39
CA ARG A 84 3.86 -4.69 -2.60
C ARG A 84 2.41 -4.30 -2.81
N ALA A 85 1.63 -4.17 -1.73
CA ALA A 85 0.22 -3.80 -1.75
C ALA A 85 -0.04 -2.29 -1.91
N PHE A 86 0.97 -1.45 -1.71
CA PHE A 86 0.85 0.00 -1.88
C PHE A 86 0.88 0.38 -3.37
N PRO A 87 -0.05 1.20 -3.88
CA PRO A 87 -0.03 1.61 -5.28
C PRO A 87 1.29 2.30 -5.64
N GLY A 88 1.85 1.99 -6.80
CA GLY A 88 3.08 2.65 -7.23
C GLY A 88 3.64 2.09 -8.53
N GLY A 89 4.52 2.88 -9.14
CA GLY A 89 5.22 2.48 -10.34
C GLY A 89 6.14 1.27 -10.13
N LYS A 90 6.65 0.77 -11.25
CA LYS A 90 7.78 -0.17 -11.22
C LYS A 90 9.00 0.57 -10.68
N ASP A 91 9.71 -0.06 -9.75
CA ASP A 91 10.95 0.49 -9.17
C ASP A 91 12.11 -0.53 -9.25
N ALA A 92 13.27 -0.13 -8.75
CA ALA A 92 14.47 -0.95 -8.73
C ALA A 92 14.40 -2.13 -7.74
N HIS A 93 13.46 -2.11 -6.80
CA HIS A 93 13.43 -3.04 -5.67
C HIS A 93 12.57 -4.29 -5.93
N GLY A 94 12.00 -4.42 -7.13
CA GLY A 94 11.44 -5.68 -7.62
C GLY A 94 9.93 -5.79 -7.56
N SER A 95 9.21 -4.68 -7.37
CA SER A 95 7.76 -4.67 -7.58
C SER A 95 7.39 -4.30 -9.00
N ASP A 96 6.50 -5.08 -9.60
CA ASP A 96 5.80 -4.67 -10.82
C ASP A 96 4.94 -3.44 -10.56
N ALA A 97 4.69 -2.67 -11.62
CA ALA A 97 3.78 -1.53 -11.54
C ALA A 97 2.40 -2.00 -11.08
N TRP A 98 1.79 -1.26 -10.16
CA TRP A 98 0.46 -1.57 -9.67
C TRP A 98 -0.56 -1.54 -10.83
N PRO A 99 -1.48 -2.50 -10.93
CA PRO A 99 -2.57 -2.45 -11.91
C PRO A 99 -3.32 -1.13 -11.79
N GLU A 100 -3.72 -0.54 -12.92
CA GLU A 100 -4.54 0.68 -12.93
C GLU A 100 -3.88 1.94 -12.34
N LEU A 101 -2.56 1.93 -12.11
CA LEU A 101 -1.83 3.11 -11.62
C LEU A 101 -2.02 4.35 -12.52
N GLU A 102 -2.12 4.16 -13.83
CA GLU A 102 -2.33 5.25 -14.78
C GLU A 102 -3.80 5.67 -14.90
N THR A 103 -4.71 4.70 -14.88
CA THR A 103 -6.15 4.92 -15.13
C THR A 103 -6.89 5.41 -13.90
N THR A 104 -6.57 4.84 -12.73
CA THR A 104 -7.25 5.11 -11.46
C THR A 104 -6.44 6.09 -10.62
N TYR A 105 -5.12 5.92 -10.55
CA TYR A 105 -4.28 6.68 -9.61
C TYR A 105 -3.45 7.80 -10.24
N HIS A 106 -3.63 8.07 -11.54
CA HIS A 106 -3.01 9.15 -12.31
C HIS A 106 -1.49 9.34 -12.10
N LYS A 107 -0.76 8.26 -11.78
CA LYS A 107 0.69 8.31 -11.45
C LYS A 107 1.05 9.18 -10.23
N SER A 108 0.09 9.44 -9.32
CA SER A 108 0.31 10.26 -8.12
C SER A 108 0.92 9.48 -6.94
N PHE A 109 1.08 8.16 -7.06
CA PHE A 109 1.60 7.31 -6.01
C PHE A 109 3.03 6.86 -6.29
N PHE A 110 3.89 7.11 -5.31
CA PHE A 110 5.31 6.75 -5.31
C PHE A 110 5.60 5.88 -4.11
N ARG A 111 6.44 4.87 -4.30
CA ARG A 111 6.90 4.00 -3.24
C ARG A 111 8.36 3.67 -3.39
N THR A 112 9.00 3.39 -2.26
CA THR A 112 10.35 2.83 -2.22
C THR A 112 10.44 1.86 -1.05
N TYR A 113 11.23 0.82 -1.25
CA TYR A 113 11.51 -0.20 -0.25
C TYR A 113 12.95 -0.07 0.19
N VAL A 114 13.16 -0.03 1.51
CA VAL A 114 14.48 0.00 2.13
C VAL A 114 14.69 -1.35 2.84
N PRO A 115 15.71 -2.13 2.45
CA PRO A 115 15.97 -3.42 3.07
C PRO A 115 16.36 -3.26 4.53
N GLY A 116 16.16 -4.33 5.29
CA GLY A 116 16.53 -4.41 6.69
C GLY A 116 18.03 -4.32 6.89
N VAL A 117 18.43 -3.69 7.99
CA VAL A 117 19.83 -3.64 8.43
C VAL A 117 20.44 -5.04 8.51
N GLY A 118 21.72 -5.17 8.13
CA GLY A 118 22.40 -6.47 8.05
C GLY A 118 21.98 -7.30 6.82
N THR A 119 21.42 -6.65 5.80
CA THR A 119 21.19 -7.26 4.48
C THR A 119 21.66 -6.32 3.39
N ARG A 120 21.98 -6.87 2.21
CA ARG A 120 22.51 -6.12 1.08
C ARG A 120 21.58 -4.99 0.63
N PHE A 121 22.15 -3.79 0.47
CA PHE A 121 21.50 -2.60 -0.05
C PHE A 121 22.40 -1.89 -1.08
N ASP A 122 22.20 -2.22 -2.36
CA ASP A 122 23.07 -1.77 -3.46
C ASP A 122 23.08 -0.24 -3.62
N GLU A 123 21.93 0.40 -3.44
CA GLU A 123 21.76 1.85 -3.59
C GLU A 123 22.51 2.66 -2.52
N ALA A 124 22.74 2.06 -1.34
CA ALA A 124 23.56 2.63 -0.28
C ALA A 124 25.01 2.13 -0.30
N GLY A 125 25.35 1.20 -1.20
CA GLY A 125 26.66 0.55 -1.23
C GLY A 125 26.93 -0.40 -0.05
N ASP A 126 25.89 -0.91 0.60
CA ASP A 126 26.00 -1.84 1.73
C ASP A 126 25.90 -3.29 1.25
N SER A 127 26.90 -4.11 1.56
CA SER A 127 26.89 -5.55 1.26
C SER A 127 25.99 -6.37 2.19
N GLY A 128 25.51 -5.80 3.30
CA GLY A 128 24.72 -6.45 4.33
C GLY A 128 25.53 -7.06 5.47
N GLY A 129 26.80 -6.71 5.56
CA GLY A 129 27.79 -7.27 6.50
C GLY A 129 29.16 -7.41 5.85
N ASP A 130 30.20 -7.51 6.69
CA ASP A 130 31.50 -8.09 6.33
C ASP A 130 31.41 -9.61 6.19
#